data_AF-A0AAW1FWU5-F1
#
_entry.id   AF-A0AAW1FWU5-F1
#
_cell.length_a   1.000
_cell.length_b   1.000
_cell.length_c   1.000
_cell.angle_alpha   90.00
_cell.angle_beta   90.00
_cell.angle_gamma   90.00
#
_symmetry.space_group_name_H-M   'P 1'
#
loop_
_entity.id
_entity.type
_entity.pdbx_description
1 polymer ?
#
loop_
_entity_poly.entity_id
_entity_poly.type
_entity_poly.pdbx_seq_one_letter_code
_entity_poly.pdbx_strand_id
1 'polypeptide(L)'
;MTFKWRGKPLFVRHRTEKEMAAEEGVNLAELRDPQHDKDRVVNPRWIIVLGVCTHLGCVPIANAGDFGGYCCPCHGSHYDASGRIRKGAAPLNLEVPFYEFTEDVVIVG
;
A
#
# COMPACT_ATOMS: atom_id res chain seq x y z
N MET A 1 9.15 5.12 -4.10
CA MET A 1 10.52 4.73 -3.71
C MET A 1 10.47 3.48 -2.87
N THR A 2 11.53 2.68 -2.90
CA THR A 2 11.64 1.45 -2.10
C THR A 2 12.90 1.52 -1.24
N PHE A 3 12.75 1.31 0.06
CA PHE A 3 13.85 1.26 1.03
C PHE A 3 13.97 -0.14 1.64
N LYS A 4 15.15 -0.48 2.15
CA LYS A 4 15.32 -1.63 3.03
C LYS A 4 15.18 -1.16 4.47
N TRP A 5 14.16 -1.66 5.18
CA TRP A 5 13.86 -1.28 6.55
C TRP A 5 13.56 -2.55 7.37
N ARG A 6 14.30 -2.75 8.47
CA ARG A 6 14.21 -3.95 9.33
C ARG A 6 14.22 -5.28 8.56
N GLY A 7 15.04 -5.34 7.50
CA GLY A 7 15.16 -6.52 6.63
C GLY A 7 14.02 -6.72 5.62
N LYS A 8 13.00 -5.85 5.63
CA LYS A 8 11.85 -5.88 4.72
C LYS A 8 11.92 -4.71 3.72
N PRO A 9 11.32 -4.82 2.52
CA PRO A 9 11.10 -3.68 1.64
C PRO A 9 10.04 -2.75 2.23
N LEU A 10 10.31 -1.45 2.19
CA LEU A 10 9.39 -0.39 2.57
C LEU A 10 9.07 0.45 1.34
N PHE A 11 7.81 0.46 0.92
CA PHE A 11 7.34 1.32 -0.16
C PHE A 11 6.90 2.65 0.41
N VAL A 12 7.46 3.73 -0.14
CA VAL A 12 7.08 5.11 0.16
C VAL A 12 6.68 5.77 -1.14
N ARG A 13 5.43 6.21 -1.27
CA ARG A 13 4.91 6.86 -2.48
C ARG A 13 4.29 8.20 -2.13
N HIS A 14 4.77 9.25 -2.82
CA HIS A 14 4.08 10.54 -2.86
C HIS A 14 2.93 10.44 -3.85
N ARG A 15 1.71 10.75 -3.40
CA ARG A 15 0.47 10.61 -4.17
C ARG A 15 0.07 11.95 -4.78
N THR A 16 -0.43 11.88 -6.00
CA THR A 16 -1.11 12.98 -6.68
C THR A 16 -2.53 13.17 -6.12
N GLU A 17 -3.11 14.35 -6.30
CA GLU A 17 -4.51 14.61 -5.92
C GLU A 17 -5.50 13.64 -6.57
N LYS A 18 -5.24 13.27 -7.82
CA LYS A 18 -6.04 12.27 -8.54
C LYS A 18 -5.99 10.89 -7.89
N GLU A 19 -4.81 10.46 -7.44
CA GLU A 19 -4.67 9.18 -6.74
C GLU A 19 -5.34 9.21 -5.38
N MET A 20 -5.19 10.28 -4.61
CA MET A 20 -5.87 10.43 -3.32
C MET A 20 -7.39 10.35 -3.48
N ALA A 21 -7.95 11.14 -4.40
CA ALA A 21 -9.39 11.14 -4.66
C ALA A 21 -9.90 9.77 -5.16
N ALA A 22 -9.13 9.08 -6.00
CA ALA A 22 -9.48 7.75 -6.47
C ALA A 22 -9.53 6.73 -5.33
N GLU A 23 -8.52 6.72 -4.45
CA GLU A 23 -8.44 5.76 -3.35
C GLU A 23 -9.44 6.04 -2.21
N GLU A 24 -9.73 7.33 -1.94
CA GLU A 24 -10.78 7.76 -1.01
C GLU A 24 -12.19 7.39 -1.50
N GLY A 25 -12.41 7.43 -2.82
CA GLY A 25 -13.70 7.11 -3.44
C GLY A 25 -14.00 5.62 -3.59
N VAL A 26 -13.10 4.72 -3.16
CA VAL A 26 -13.30 3.27 -3.27
C VAL A 26 -14.45 2.80 -2.37
N ASN A 27 -15.38 2.05 -2.95
CA ASN A 27 -16.44 1.36 -2.21
C ASN A 27 -15.87 0.20 -1.38
N LEU A 28 -15.99 0.30 -0.05
CA LEU A 28 -15.48 -0.73 0.88
C LEU A 28 -16.13 -2.11 0.69
N ALA A 29 -17.37 -2.18 0.21
CA ALA A 29 -18.06 -3.45 0.00
C ALA A 29 -17.42 -4.31 -1.10
N GLU A 30 -16.58 -3.72 -1.96
CA GLU A 30 -15.84 -4.42 -3.01
C GLU A 30 -14.48 -4.91 -2.55
N LEU A 31 -14.07 -4.57 -1.32
CA LEU A 31 -12.76 -4.94 -0.78
C LEU A 31 -12.85 -6.25 0.00
N ARG A 32 -11.88 -7.13 -0.24
CA ARG A 32 -11.71 -8.36 0.54
C ARG A 32 -11.37 -8.09 2.01
N ASP A 33 -10.56 -7.07 2.23
CA ASP A 33 -10.12 -6.60 3.55
C ASP A 33 -10.52 -5.11 3.66
N PRO A 34 -11.77 -4.82 4.07
CA PRO A 34 -12.32 -3.47 4.04
C PRO A 34 -11.56 -2.51 4.95
N GLN A 35 -10.95 -1.49 4.35
CA GLN A 35 -10.25 -0.42 5.07
C GLN A 35 -10.33 0.88 4.27
N HIS A 36 -10.70 1.99 4.94
CA HIS A 36 -10.67 3.30 4.29
C HIS A 36 -9.23 3.76 4.06
N ASP A 37 -9.01 4.57 3.04
CA ASP A 37 -7.69 5.14 2.77
C ASP A 37 -7.18 5.99 3.95
N LYS A 38 -8.05 6.80 4.53
CA LYS A 38 -7.75 7.64 5.71
C LYS A 38 -7.26 6.87 6.94
N ASP A 39 -7.58 5.58 7.03
CA ASP A 39 -7.17 4.73 8.16
C ASP A 39 -5.79 4.08 7.89
N ARG A 40 -5.25 4.26 6.68
CA ARG A 40 -3.96 3.71 6.22
C ARG A 40 -2.86 4.76 6.09
N VAL A 41 -3.23 6.04 6.19
CA VAL A 41 -2.31 7.17 6.02
C VAL A 41 -2.42 8.16 7.17
N VAL A 42 -1.28 8.70 7.60
CA VAL A 42 -1.25 9.85 8.53
C VAL A 42 -1.38 11.17 7.77
N ASN A 43 -0.66 11.27 6.64
CA ASN A 43 -0.77 12.39 5.70
C ASN A 43 -1.24 11.83 4.35
N PRO A 44 -2.39 12.26 3.80
CA PRO A 44 -2.91 11.73 2.54
C PRO A 44 -1.94 11.84 1.36
N ARG A 45 -0.98 12.77 1.35
CA ARG A 45 0.01 12.86 0.27
C ARG A 45 1.02 11.72 0.27
N TRP A 46 1.10 10.93 1.33
CA TRP A 46 2.09 9.87 1.49
C TRP A 46 1.44 8.56 1.89
N ILE A 47 1.65 7.52 1.09
CA ILE A 47 1.36 6.14 1.49
C ILE A 47 2.69 5.43 1.78
N ILE A 48 2.76 4.82 2.95
CA ILE A 48 3.93 4.10 3.46
C ILE A 48 3.47 2.71 3.87
N VAL A 49 3.94 1.68 3.17
CA VAL A 49 3.54 0.28 3.39
C VAL A 49 4.73 -0.65 3.30
N LEU A 50 4.69 -1.76 4.05
CA LEU A 50 5.64 -2.85 3.87
C LEU A 50 5.36 -3.55 2.54
N GLY A 51 6.40 -3.65 1.71
CA GLY A 51 6.36 -4.33 0.42
C GLY A 51 6.41 -5.84 0.54
N VAL A 52 5.69 -6.41 1.50
CA VAL A 52 5.65 -7.85 1.79
C VAL A 52 4.25 -8.33 1.50
N CYS A 53 4.09 -9.09 0.42
CA CYS A 53 2.79 -9.64 0.03
C CYS A 53 2.23 -10.52 1.17
N THR A 54 1.00 -10.26 1.57
CA THR A 54 0.36 -10.97 2.69
C THR A 54 -0.04 -12.41 2.38
N HIS A 55 0.15 -12.86 1.13
CA HIS A 55 0.02 -14.27 0.78
C HIS A 55 1.16 -15.10 1.39
N LEU A 56 2.38 -14.96 0.84
CA LEU A 56 3.54 -15.77 1.20
C LEU A 56 4.85 -14.95 1.25
N GLY A 57 4.76 -13.62 1.39
CA GLY A 57 5.92 -12.77 1.67
C GLY A 57 6.77 -12.34 0.47
N CYS A 58 6.39 -12.68 -0.77
CA CYS A 58 7.03 -12.11 -1.97
C CYS A 58 6.96 -10.58 -1.98
N VAL A 59 7.90 -9.94 -2.69
CA VAL A 59 7.90 -8.47 -2.87
C VAL A 59 7.02 -8.08 -4.06
N PRO A 60 5.94 -7.31 -3.88
CA PRO A 60 5.17 -6.77 -4.99
C PRO A 60 5.98 -5.78 -5.83
N ILE A 61 5.68 -5.70 -7.13
CA ILE A 61 6.23 -4.69 -8.03
C ILE A 61 5.34 -3.45 -7.94
N ALA A 62 5.92 -2.29 -7.63
CA ALA A 62 5.22 -1.02 -7.59
C ALA A 62 4.87 -0.50 -9.00
N ASN A 63 3.80 0.29 -9.12
CA ASN A 63 3.26 0.80 -10.39
C ASN A 63 2.91 -0.29 -11.40
N ALA A 64 2.43 -1.44 -10.90
CA ALA A 64 2.10 -2.59 -11.72
C ALA A 64 0.75 -3.17 -11.32
N GLY A 65 0.16 -3.95 -12.25
CA GLY A 65 -1.15 -4.56 -12.09
C GLY A 65 -2.30 -3.61 -12.41
N ASP A 66 -3.50 -4.17 -12.29
CA ASP A 66 -4.74 -3.61 -12.83
C ASP A 66 -5.27 -2.37 -12.05
N PHE A 67 -4.74 -2.09 -10.86
CA PHE A 67 -5.31 -1.11 -9.92
C PHE A 67 -4.35 0.04 -9.57
N GLY A 68 -3.33 0.30 -10.39
CA GLY A 68 -2.44 1.46 -10.24
C GLY A 68 -1.50 1.45 -9.02
N GLY A 69 -1.55 0.40 -8.20
CA GLY A 69 -0.72 0.23 -7.01
C GLY A 69 0.43 -0.73 -7.22
N TYR A 70 0.23 -1.98 -6.81
CA TYR A 70 1.28 -2.99 -6.71
C TYR A 70 0.81 -4.34 -7.23
N CYS A 71 1.70 -5.09 -7.89
CA CYS A 71 1.40 -6.45 -8.34
C CYS A 71 2.45 -7.45 -7.84
N CYS A 72 2.00 -8.46 -7.10
CA CYS A 72 2.85 -9.57 -6.67
C CYS A 72 2.91 -10.65 -7.77
N PRO A 73 4.07 -10.85 -8.42
CA PRO A 73 4.19 -11.74 -9.57
C PRO A 73 4.07 -13.22 -9.22
N CYS A 74 4.26 -13.59 -7.94
CA CYS A 74 4.29 -14.99 -7.51
C CYS A 74 2.95 -15.72 -7.74
N HIS A 75 1.83 -15.10 -7.34
CA HIS A 75 0.49 -15.70 -7.42
C HIS A 75 -0.58 -14.67 -7.85
N GLY A 76 -0.15 -13.64 -8.59
CA GLY A 76 -1.05 -12.64 -9.20
C GLY A 76 -1.89 -11.85 -8.20
N SER A 77 -1.33 -11.47 -7.04
CA SER A 77 -2.05 -10.59 -6.09
C SER A 77 -1.86 -9.12 -6.48
N HIS A 78 -2.97 -8.43 -6.76
CA HIS A 78 -2.97 -7.03 -7.18
C HIS A 78 -3.48 -6.17 -6.03
N TYR A 79 -2.72 -5.13 -5.72
CA TYR A 79 -3.04 -4.14 -4.70
C TYR A 79 -3.29 -2.78 -5.37
N ASP A 80 -4.25 -2.02 -4.85
CA ASP A 80 -4.49 -0.63 -5.28
C ASP A 80 -3.41 0.34 -4.74
N ALA A 81 -3.51 1.63 -5.06
CA ALA A 81 -2.49 2.60 -4.68
C ALA A 81 -2.49 2.92 -3.17
N SER A 82 -3.50 2.49 -2.42
CA SER A 82 -3.51 2.47 -0.95
C SER A 82 -2.85 1.21 -0.38
N GLY A 83 -2.47 0.25 -1.24
CA GLY A 83 -1.90 -1.04 -0.85
C GLY A 83 -2.96 -2.04 -0.41
N ARG A 84 -4.24 -1.86 -0.79
CA ARG A 84 -5.33 -2.77 -0.43
C ARG A 84 -5.48 -3.88 -1.45
N ILE A 85 -5.74 -5.10 -1.01
CA ILE A 85 -5.87 -6.26 -1.89
C ILE A 85 -7.16 -6.18 -2.71
N ARG A 86 -7.03 -6.24 -4.04
CA ARG A 86 -8.16 -6.16 -4.99
C ARG A 86 -8.43 -7.48 -5.70
N LYS A 87 -7.38 -8.26 -5.97
CA LYS A 87 -7.44 -9.49 -6.77
C LYS A 87 -6.29 -10.42 -6.41
N GLY A 88 -6.49 -11.74 -6.57
CA GLY A 88 -5.46 -12.77 -6.35
C GLY A 88 -5.57 -13.45 -4.98
N ALA A 89 -4.52 -14.20 -4.60
CA ALA A 89 -4.54 -15.11 -3.46
C ALA A 89 -4.26 -14.46 -2.08
N ALA A 90 -3.68 -13.27 -2.02
CA ALA A 90 -3.38 -12.60 -0.77
C ALA A 90 -4.66 -12.34 0.06
N PRO A 91 -4.71 -12.70 1.35
CA PRO A 91 -5.93 -12.53 2.14
C PRO A 91 -6.13 -11.09 2.64
N LEU A 92 -5.05 -10.33 2.83
CA LEU A 92 -5.05 -9.05 3.55
C LEU A 92 -4.38 -7.92 2.76
N ASN A 93 -4.66 -6.68 3.14
CA ASN A 93 -3.98 -5.48 2.63
C ASN A 93 -2.49 -5.47 3.02
N LEU A 94 -1.66 -4.73 2.29
CA LEU A 94 -0.26 -4.50 2.70
C LEU A 94 -0.22 -3.81 4.06
N GLU A 95 0.69 -4.26 4.91
CA GLU A 95 0.88 -3.73 6.26
C GLU A 95 1.37 -2.28 6.21
N VAL A 96 0.75 -1.41 7.00
CA VAL A 96 1.21 -0.04 7.24
C VAL A 96 2.08 -0.10 8.50
N PRO A 97 3.39 0.19 8.43
CA PRO A 97 4.22 0.23 9.64
C PRO A 97 3.80 1.42 10.51
N PHE A 98 4.25 1.46 11.76
CA PHE A 98 4.13 2.69 12.54
C PHE A 98 5.05 3.75 11.93
N TYR A 99 4.53 4.95 11.73
CA TYR A 99 5.35 6.09 11.35
C TYR A 99 4.69 7.39 11.80
N GLU A 100 5.52 8.42 11.93
CA GLU A 100 5.10 9.76 12.27
C GLU A 100 5.85 10.79 11.41
N PHE A 101 5.20 11.92 11.17
CA PHE A 101 5.81 13.06 10.51
C PHE A 101 6.29 14.05 11.57
N THR A 102 7.56 14.43 11.48
CA THR A 102 8.04 15.71 12.01
C THR A 102 7.94 16.77 10.90
N GLU A 103 8.50 17.97 11.08
CA GLU A 103 8.38 19.06 10.11
C GLU A 103 8.72 18.63 8.66
N ASP A 104 9.93 18.13 8.45
CA ASP A 104 10.42 17.76 7.10
C ASP A 104 10.80 16.28 6.96
N VAL A 105 10.65 15.48 8.03
CA VAL A 105 11.13 14.11 8.08
C VAL A 105 10.00 13.16 8.49
N VAL A 106 9.98 11.98 7.87
CA VAL A 106 9.17 10.85 8.32
C VAL A 106 10.04 9.86 9.09
N ILE A 107 9.60 9.48 10.28
CA ILE A 107 10.25 8.48 11.14
C ILE A 107 9.40 7.21 11.12
N VAL A 108 10.01 6.06 10.80
CA VAL A 108 9.30 4.77 10.67
C VAL A 108 9.82 3.79 11.74
N GLY A 109 8.93 3.34 12.62
CA GLY A 109 9.21 2.56 13.85
C GLY A 109 8.67 1.13 13.84
#